data_AF-A0A7X8YT21-F1
#
_entry.id   AF-A0A7X8YT21-F1
#
_cell.length_a   1.000
_cell.length_b   1.000
_cell.length_c   1.000
_cell.angle_alpha   90.00
_cell.angle_beta   90.00
_cell.angle_gamma   90.00
#
_symmetry.space_group_name_H-M   'P 1'
#
loop_
_entity.id
_entity.type
_entity.pdbx_description
1 polymer ?
#
loop_
_entity_poly.entity_id
_entity_poly.type
_entity_poly.pdbx_seq_one_letter_code
_entity_poly.pdbx_strand_id
1 'polypeptide(L)'
;MQHRYKNNLGLWGWLGGGRYGADRYAYALHRLTGLGILAYFLMHIFVTGTRVDGPEAWESAMRFFENPLFRLGEFLVFLAFLYHAVNGIRLVLVELGLLVGKPGLPSYPYSHSVIRQRPVLVVAMVITAVLVLFAGADFLFLTK
;
A
#
# COMPACT_ATOMS: atom_id res chain seq x y z
N MET A 1 -6.73 -30.31 24.26
CA MET A 1 -7.85 -29.72 23.47
C MET A 1 -7.44 -28.32 23.04
N GLN A 2 -7.34 -28.02 21.75
CA GLN A 2 -7.04 -26.66 21.29
C GLN A 2 -8.24 -25.76 21.59
N HIS A 3 -8.04 -24.73 22.40
CA HIS A 3 -9.04 -23.72 22.71
C HIS A 3 -9.34 -22.92 21.43
N ARG A 4 -10.32 -23.38 20.62
CA ARG A 4 -10.67 -22.74 19.36
C ARG A 4 -11.41 -21.44 19.66
N TYR A 5 -10.67 -20.34 19.69
CA TYR A 5 -11.27 -19.01 19.84
C TYR A 5 -12.26 -18.76 18.71
N LYS A 6 -13.44 -18.21 19.04
CA LYS A 6 -14.44 -17.82 18.03
C LYS A 6 -13.81 -16.78 17.10
N ASN A 7 -13.64 -17.12 15.82
CA ASN A 7 -13.21 -16.21 14.75
C ASN A 7 -14.45 -15.74 13.97
N ASN A 8 -15.33 -15.03 14.64
CA ASN A 8 -16.61 -14.52 14.12
C ASN A 8 -16.53 -13.02 13.76
N LEU A 9 -15.32 -12.50 13.53
CA LEU A 9 -15.12 -11.08 13.27
C LEU A 9 -15.57 -10.64 11.87
N GLY A 10 -15.87 -11.58 10.96
CA GLY A 10 -16.39 -11.28 9.62
C GLY A 10 -15.54 -10.25 8.86
N LEU A 11 -16.20 -9.26 8.25
CA LEU A 11 -15.55 -8.14 7.56
C LEU A 11 -14.69 -7.28 8.49
N TRP A 12 -15.08 -7.11 9.75
CA TRP A 12 -14.27 -6.42 10.75
C TRP A 12 -12.97 -7.18 11.05
N GLY A 13 -13.00 -8.50 10.92
CA GLY A 13 -11.83 -9.36 10.92
C GLY A 13 -10.81 -8.95 9.87
N TRP A 14 -11.28 -8.65 8.66
CA TRP A 14 -10.43 -8.25 7.54
C TRP A 14 -9.80 -6.87 7.70
N LEU A 15 -10.53 -5.92 8.32
CA LEU A 15 -10.10 -4.53 8.44
C LEU A 15 -9.30 -4.23 9.72
N GLY A 16 -9.57 -4.93 10.82
CA GLY A 16 -8.96 -4.61 12.11
C GLY A 16 -9.21 -5.62 13.22
N GLY A 17 -9.49 -6.88 12.86
CA GLY A 17 -9.77 -7.94 13.83
C GLY A 17 -8.52 -8.33 14.59
N GLY A 18 -8.38 -7.75 15.79
CA GLY A 18 -7.23 -7.90 16.69
C GLY A 18 -6.81 -9.36 16.92
N ARG A 19 -5.54 -9.50 17.32
CA ARG A 19 -4.73 -10.72 17.62
C ARG A 19 -3.64 -11.08 16.59
N TYR A 20 -3.66 -10.50 15.39
CA TYR A 20 -2.79 -10.94 14.29
C TYR A 20 -1.61 -9.99 13.97
N GLY A 21 -1.41 -8.96 14.80
CA GLY A 21 -0.24 -8.07 14.73
C GLY A 21 -0.19 -7.13 13.51
N ALA A 22 0.95 -6.46 13.33
CA ALA A 22 1.21 -5.50 12.25
C ALA A 22 1.06 -6.11 10.85
N ASP A 23 1.34 -7.41 10.72
CA ASP A 23 1.27 -8.17 9.47
C ASP A 23 -0.13 -8.11 8.84
N ARG A 24 -1.19 -8.14 9.67
CA ARG A 24 -2.58 -8.09 9.19
C ARG A 24 -2.97 -6.72 8.65
N TYR A 25 -2.52 -5.65 9.31
CA TYR A 25 -2.74 -4.29 8.83
C TYR A 25 -1.98 -4.03 7.53
N ALA A 26 -0.74 -4.51 7.43
CA ALA A 26 0.03 -4.40 6.20
C ALA A 26 -0.66 -5.11 5.01
N TYR A 27 -1.22 -6.30 5.25
CA TYR A 27 -2.03 -7.01 4.27
C TYR A 27 -3.28 -6.22 3.85
N ALA A 28 -4.05 -5.71 4.81
CA ALA A 28 -5.29 -4.97 4.53
C ALA A 28 -5.00 -3.69 3.74
N LEU A 29 -3.98 -2.93 4.16
CA LEU A 29 -3.53 -1.72 3.46
C LEU A 29 -3.07 -2.02 2.04
N HIS A 30 -2.35 -3.12 1.79
CA HIS A 30 -1.87 -3.43 0.44
C HIS A 30 -3.00 -3.66 -0.56
N ARG A 31 -4.08 -4.29 -0.10
CA ARG A 31 -5.29 -4.47 -0.92
C ARG A 31 -6.01 -3.15 -1.12
N LEU A 32 -6.19 -2.37 -0.06
CA LEU A 32 -6.87 -1.09 -0.12
C LEU A 32 -6.15 -0.12 -1.07
N THR A 33 -4.83 0.01 -0.95
CA THR A 33 -4.04 0.87 -1.84
C THR A 33 -4.04 0.35 -3.27
N GLY A 34 -3.99 -0.97 -3.48
CA GLY A 34 -4.08 -1.55 -4.82
C GLY A 34 -5.41 -1.23 -5.52
N LEU A 35 -6.53 -1.36 -4.81
CA LEU A 35 -7.84 -0.97 -5.33
C LEU A 35 -7.94 0.54 -5.58
N GLY A 36 -7.38 1.36 -4.69
CA GLY A 36 -7.31 2.81 -4.87
C GLY A 36 -6.50 3.22 -6.11
N ILE A 37 -5.33 2.63 -6.31
CA ILE A 37 -4.48 2.86 -7.49
C ILE A 37 -5.18 2.39 -8.76
N LEU A 38 -5.88 1.25 -8.73
CA LEU A 38 -6.65 0.77 -9.88
C LEU A 38 -7.77 1.76 -10.26
N ALA A 39 -8.52 2.25 -9.27
CA ALA A 39 -9.56 3.26 -9.51
C ALA A 39 -8.96 4.56 -10.07
N TYR A 40 -7.85 5.01 -9.50
CA TYR A 40 -7.09 6.16 -10.01
C TYR A 40 -6.63 5.92 -11.46
N PHE A 41 -6.07 4.76 -11.77
CA PHE A 41 -5.59 4.43 -13.11
C PHE A 41 -6.70 4.50 -14.15
N LEU A 42 -7.90 3.98 -13.85
CA LEU A 42 -9.05 4.08 -14.74
C LEU A 42 -9.44 5.53 -14.99
N MET A 43 -9.57 6.34 -13.93
CA MET A 43 -9.85 7.77 -14.04
C MET A 43 -8.75 8.51 -14.82
N HIS A 44 -7.49 8.18 -14.56
CA HIS A 44 -6.31 8.81 -15.16
C HIS A 44 -6.25 8.59 -16.68
N ILE A 45 -6.70 7.43 -17.17
CA ILE A 45 -6.84 7.18 -18.62
C ILE A 45 -7.82 8.17 -19.25
N PHE A 46 -8.99 8.38 -18.63
CA PHE A 46 -9.99 9.33 -19.16
C PHE A 46 -9.49 10.77 -19.14
N VAL A 47 -8.88 11.19 -18.04
CA VAL A 47 -8.33 12.55 -17.91
C VAL A 47 -7.19 12.79 -18.90
N THR A 48 -6.28 11.83 -19.06
CA THR A 48 -5.17 11.97 -20.01
C THR A 48 -5.67 11.88 -21.46
N GLY A 49 -6.77 11.17 -21.70
CA GLY A 49 -7.42 11.07 -23.00
C GLY A 49 -7.88 12.41 -23.57
N THR A 50 -8.20 13.40 -22.73
CA THR A 50 -8.62 14.74 -23.18
C THR A 50 -7.55 15.46 -24.01
N ARG A 51 -6.28 15.02 -23.92
CA ARG A 51 -5.20 15.52 -24.79
C ARG A 51 -5.47 15.29 -26.28
N VAL A 52 -6.22 14.25 -26.62
CA VAL A 52 -6.57 13.91 -28.01
C VAL A 52 -7.62 14.88 -28.56
N ASP A 53 -8.43 15.48 -27.69
CA ASP A 53 -9.50 16.42 -28.05
C ASP A 53 -8.99 17.85 -28.25
N GLY A 54 -7.69 18.09 -28.07
CA GLY A 54 -7.03 19.36 -28.33
C GLY A 54 -6.60 20.13 -27.07
N PRO A 55 -5.82 21.21 -27.22
CA PRO A 55 -5.26 21.98 -26.11
C PRO A 55 -6.34 22.55 -25.19
N GLU A 56 -7.45 23.04 -25.73
CA GLU A 56 -8.53 23.66 -24.94
C GLU A 56 -9.21 22.66 -24.00
N ALA A 57 -9.42 21.42 -24.47
CA ALA A 57 -10.00 20.34 -23.66
C ALA A 57 -9.05 19.92 -22.53
N TRP A 58 -7.75 19.82 -22.82
CA TRP A 58 -6.72 19.54 -21.83
C TRP A 58 -6.64 20.63 -20.76
N GLU A 59 -6.57 21.91 -21.16
CA GLU A 59 -6.49 23.04 -20.24
C GLU A 59 -7.75 23.13 -19.35
N SER A 60 -8.94 22.88 -19.92
CA SER A 60 -10.18 22.80 -19.16
C SER A 60 -10.15 21.67 -18.12
N ALA A 61 -9.66 20.49 -18.49
CA ALA A 61 -9.51 19.37 -17.57
C ALA A 61 -8.50 19.70 -16.45
N MET A 62 -7.35 20.31 -16.76
CA MET A 62 -6.34 20.66 -15.77
C MET A 62 -6.83 21.70 -14.75
N ARG A 63 -7.62 22.69 -15.17
CA ARG A 63 -8.24 23.67 -14.25
C ARG A 63 -9.10 23.01 -13.17
N PHE A 64 -9.73 21.88 -13.47
CA PHE A 64 -10.51 21.14 -12.49
C PHE A 64 -9.62 20.53 -11.39
N PHE A 65 -8.43 20.05 -11.75
CA PHE A 65 -7.46 19.45 -10.82
C PHE A 65 -6.66 20.47 -10.00
N GLU A 66 -6.67 21.74 -10.38
CA GLU A 66 -6.07 22.82 -9.57
C GLU A 66 -6.74 23.02 -8.20
N ASN A 67 -7.97 22.51 -8.04
CA ASN A 67 -8.72 22.61 -6.78
C ASN A 67 -7.96 21.91 -5.61
N PRO A 68 -7.87 22.54 -4.42
CA PRO A 68 -7.20 21.96 -3.25
C PRO A 68 -7.66 20.54 -2.86
N LEU A 69 -8.94 20.20 -3.11
CA LEU A 69 -9.46 18.86 -2.84
C LEU A 69 -8.81 17.81 -3.75
N PHE A 70 -8.57 18.15 -5.02
CA PHE A 70 -7.89 17.26 -5.96
C PHE A 70 -6.40 17.14 -5.64
N ARG A 71 -5.73 18.23 -5.24
CA ARG A 71 -4.35 18.17 -4.73
C ARG A 71 -4.21 17.23 -3.53
N LEU A 72 -5.17 17.25 -2.60
CA LEU A 72 -5.19 16.29 -1.49
C LEU A 72 -5.39 14.86 -2.02
N GLY A 73 -6.29 14.66 -2.99
CA GLY A 73 -6.50 13.37 -3.64
C GLY A 73 -5.22 12.83 -4.30
N GLU A 74 -4.51 13.67 -5.05
CA GLU A 74 -3.22 13.35 -5.67
C GLU A 74 -2.18 12.93 -4.63
N PHE A 75 -2.10 13.66 -3.52
CA PHE A 75 -1.22 13.29 -2.41
C PHE A 75 -1.60 11.92 -1.81
N LEU A 76 -2.88 11.64 -1.60
CA LEU A 76 -3.34 10.33 -1.12
C LEU A 76 -3.01 9.19 -2.09
N VAL A 77 -3.15 9.42 -3.40
CA VAL A 77 -2.74 8.46 -4.43
C VAL A 77 -1.23 8.24 -4.40
N PHE A 78 -0.44 9.30 -4.23
CA PHE A 78 1.01 9.21 -4.07
C PHE A 78 1.41 8.37 -2.84
N LEU A 79 0.79 8.60 -1.68
CA LEU A 79 1.00 7.78 -0.49
C LEU A 79 0.64 6.31 -0.72
N ALA A 80 -0.51 6.07 -1.36
CA ALA A 80 -0.97 4.73 -1.71
C ALA A 80 0.03 4.02 -2.64
N PHE A 81 0.53 4.72 -3.65
CA PHE A 81 1.52 4.21 -4.60
C PHE A 81 2.82 3.80 -3.92
N LEU A 82 3.44 4.69 -3.12
CA LEU A 82 4.71 4.38 -2.45
C LEU A 82 4.58 3.16 -1.53
N TYR A 83 3.54 3.14 -0.71
CA TYR A 83 3.26 2.01 0.16
C TYR A 83 3.03 0.71 -0.64
N HIS A 84 2.21 0.77 -1.69
CA HIS A 84 1.86 -0.40 -2.49
C HIS A 84 3.09 -0.96 -3.22
N ALA A 85 3.92 -0.10 -3.81
CA ALA A 85 5.12 -0.47 -4.52
C ALA A 85 6.16 -1.11 -3.59
N VAL A 86 6.51 -0.46 -2.48
CA VAL A 86 7.53 -0.97 -1.55
C VAL A 86 7.07 -2.27 -0.88
N ASN A 87 5.83 -2.33 -0.40
CA ASN A 87 5.31 -3.57 0.18
C ASN A 87 5.10 -4.66 -0.90
N GLY A 88 4.77 -4.29 -2.13
CA GLY A 88 4.67 -5.21 -3.27
C GLY A 88 6.01 -5.85 -3.60
N ILE A 89 7.09 -5.07 -3.67
CA ILE A 89 8.46 -5.59 -3.85
C ILE A 89 8.81 -6.58 -2.74
N ARG A 90 8.53 -6.23 -1.48
CA ARG A 90 8.71 -7.16 -0.35
C ARG A 90 7.97 -8.48 -0.57
N LEU A 91 6.71 -8.43 -0.98
CA LEU A 91 5.89 -9.62 -1.22
C LEU A 91 6.43 -10.46 -2.39
N VAL A 92 6.87 -9.84 -3.49
CA VAL A 92 7.51 -10.53 -4.62
C VAL A 92 8.75 -11.30 -4.14
N LEU A 93 9.62 -10.65 -3.36
CA LEU A 93 10.82 -11.32 -2.82
C LEU A 93 10.48 -12.48 -1.87
N VAL A 94 9.39 -12.36 -1.11
CA VAL A 94 8.88 -13.47 -0.28
C VAL A 94 8.35 -14.62 -1.14
N GLU A 95 7.57 -14.33 -2.18
CA GLU A 95 6.99 -15.34 -3.08
C GLU A 95 8.08 -16.11 -3.84
N LEU A 96 9.16 -15.43 -4.21
CA LEU A 96 10.35 -16.05 -4.80
C LEU A 96 11.19 -16.86 -3.78
N GLY A 97 10.75 -16.96 -2.53
CA GLY A 97 11.41 -17.72 -1.47
C GLY A 97 12.67 -17.06 -0.89
N LEU A 98 13.05 -15.86 -1.36
CA LEU A 98 14.29 -15.18 -0.97
C LEU A 98 14.29 -14.74 0.49
N LEU A 99 13.10 -14.49 1.06
CA LEU A 99 12.93 -13.91 2.40
C LEU A 99 12.16 -14.81 3.38
N VAL A 100 11.94 -16.08 3.04
CA VAL A 100 11.17 -17.05 3.86
C VAL A 100 12.05 -17.80 4.87
N GLY A 101 13.34 -17.96 4.55
CA GLY A 101 14.30 -18.74 5.33
C GLY A 101 14.19 -20.26 5.08
N LYS A 102 15.06 -21.03 5.72
CA LYS A 102 15.12 -22.49 5.51
C LYS A 102 13.93 -23.22 6.17
N PRO A 103 13.31 -24.21 5.51
CA PRO A 103 12.34 -25.11 6.14
C PRO A 103 12.97 -25.80 7.36
N GLY A 104 12.21 -25.92 8.44
CA GLY A 104 12.64 -26.59 9.66
C GLY A 104 11.51 -27.39 10.28
N LEU A 105 11.86 -28.35 11.14
CA LEU A 105 10.86 -29.16 11.84
C LEU A 105 10.04 -28.27 12.79
N PRO A 106 8.74 -28.55 12.97
CA PRO A 106 7.90 -27.85 13.93
C PRO A 106 8.19 -28.36 15.36
N SER A 107 9.38 -28.06 15.89
CA SER A 107 9.74 -28.29 17.29
C SER A 107 9.46 -27.04 18.13
N TYR A 108 9.04 -27.23 19.38
CA TYR A 108 8.83 -26.11 20.29
C TYR A 108 10.19 -25.56 20.76
N PRO A 109 10.39 -24.22 20.77
CA PRO A 109 9.44 -23.17 20.39
C PRO A 109 9.25 -23.04 18.86
N TYR A 110 7.99 -22.99 18.41
CA TYR A 110 7.65 -22.96 16.99
C TYR A 110 8.17 -21.69 16.30
N SER A 111 9.12 -21.82 15.39
CA SER A 111 9.48 -20.76 14.44
C SER A 111 8.63 -20.88 13.17
N HIS A 112 8.06 -19.77 12.71
CA HIS A 112 7.26 -19.73 11.49
C HIS A 112 7.65 -18.53 10.62
N SER A 113 7.38 -18.61 9.33
CA SER A 113 7.86 -17.64 8.33
C SER A 113 7.45 -16.20 8.62
N VAL A 114 6.27 -15.98 9.24
CA VAL A 114 5.80 -14.63 9.62
C VAL A 114 6.78 -13.95 10.58
N ILE A 115 7.19 -14.62 11.66
CA ILE A 115 8.14 -14.03 12.62
C ILE A 115 9.49 -13.73 11.95
N ARG A 116 9.96 -14.60 11.05
CA ARG A 116 11.21 -14.38 10.32
C ARG A 116 11.13 -13.22 9.33
N GLN A 117 9.96 -12.97 8.76
CA GLN A 117 9.73 -11.87 7.80
C GLN A 117 9.42 -10.53 8.46
N ARG A 118 9.13 -10.48 9.77
CA ARG A 118 8.81 -9.24 10.47
C ARG A 118 9.89 -8.16 10.37
N PRO A 119 11.20 -8.46 10.52
CA PRO A 119 12.23 -7.45 10.31
C PRO A 119 12.18 -6.84 8.91
N VAL A 120 11.96 -7.67 7.88
CA VAL A 120 11.82 -7.21 6.49
C VAL A 120 10.59 -6.32 6.33
N LEU A 121 9.46 -6.69 6.94
CA LEU A 121 8.26 -5.85 6.96
C LEU A 121 8.57 -4.49 7.59
N VAL A 122 9.22 -4.45 8.75
CA VAL A 122 9.57 -3.20 9.44
C VAL A 122 10.51 -2.35 8.58
N VAL A 123 11.55 -2.94 7.99
CA VAL A 123 12.47 -2.23 7.09
C VAL A 123 11.72 -1.64 5.89
N ALA A 124 10.82 -2.41 5.27
CA ALA A 124 9.98 -1.92 4.19
C ALA A 124 9.10 -0.73 4.63
N MET A 125 8.51 -0.77 5.82
CA MET A 125 7.72 0.33 6.36
C MET A 125 8.56 1.58 6.66
N VAL A 126 9.78 1.41 7.16
CA VAL A 126 10.72 2.51 7.38
C VAL A 126 11.13 3.14 6.05
N ILE A 127 11.46 2.33 5.03
CA ILE A 127 11.77 2.81 3.69
C ILE A 127 10.59 3.62 3.13
N THR A 128 9.36 3.08 3.22
CA THR A 128 8.15 3.81 2.80
C THR A 128 8.03 5.14 3.55
N ALA A 129 8.21 5.16 4.86
CA ALA A 129 8.09 6.38 5.66
C ALA A 129 9.15 7.43 5.25
N VAL A 130 10.40 7.01 5.04
CA VAL A 130 11.48 7.90 4.57
C VAL A 130 11.17 8.46 3.19
N LEU A 131 10.72 7.63 2.25
CA LEU A 131 10.33 8.07 0.90
C LEU A 131 9.15 9.04 0.95
N VAL A 132 8.14 8.76 1.77
CA VAL A 132 6.99 9.64 1.97
C VAL A 132 7.42 10.98 2.57
N LEU A 133 8.31 11.00 3.56
CA LEU A 133 8.79 12.26 4.15
C LEU A 133 9.59 13.08 3.15
N PHE A 134 10.51 12.45 2.42
CA PHE A 134 11.36 13.12 1.45
C PHE A 134 10.55 13.65 0.26
N ALA A 135 9.84 12.77 -0.44
CA ALA A 135 9.09 13.16 -1.63
C ALA A 135 7.78 13.89 -1.28
N GLY A 136 7.21 13.66 -0.10
CA GLY A 136 6.08 14.45 0.39
C GLY A 136 6.46 15.88 0.76
N ALA A 137 7.68 16.10 1.29
CA ALA A 137 8.18 17.46 1.49
C ALA A 137 8.37 18.20 0.15
N ASP A 138 8.88 17.51 -0.87
CA ASP A 138 8.97 18.05 -2.23
C ASP A 138 7.58 18.41 -2.78
N PHE A 139 6.63 17.46 -2.71
CA PHE A 139 5.25 17.64 -3.16
C PHE A 139 4.52 18.82 -2.49
N LEU A 140 4.76 19.05 -1.19
CA LEU A 140 4.05 20.08 -0.43
C LEU A 140 4.74 21.44 -0.43
N PHE A 141 6.06 21.49 -0.52
CA PHE A 141 6.82 22.72 -0.32
C PHE A 141 7.56 23.23 -1.56
N LEU A 142 7.96 22.33 -2.46
CA LEU A 142 8.78 22.65 -3.63
C LEU A 142 7.96 22.70 -4.93
N THR A 143 6.84 22.00 -5.00
CA THR A 143 5.87 22.12 -6.09
C THR A 143 4.88 23.26 -5.81
N LYS A 144 5.31 24.49 -6.10
CA LYS A 144 4.43 25.68 -6.16
C LYS A 144 4.19 26.12 -7.60
#